data_AF-H0R438-F1
#
_entry.id   AF-H0R438-F1
#
_cell.length_a   1.000
_cell.length_b   1.000
_cell.length_c   1.000
_cell.angle_alpha   90.00
_cell.angle_beta   90.00
_cell.angle_gamma   90.00
#
_symmetry.space_group_name_H-M   'P 1'
#
loop_
_entity.id
_entity.type
_entity.pdbx_description
1 polymer ?
#
loop_
_entity_poly.entity_id
_entity_poly.type
_entity_poly.pdbx_seq_one_letter_code
_entity_poly.pdbx_strand_id
1 'polypeptide(L)'
;MTVSVEHAASNTTSNVVALPLSGRARTDVLAIEDIVVVRRIPRPALSAREIEVLLAWLVTESKRDAAKALFISSATVSTHVSRIRDKYAEVGRPAPTKAHLLIRALQDGFTSIEDW
;
A
#
# COMPACT_ATOMS: atom_id res chain seq x y z
N MET A 1 -81.74 -15.91 -48.83
CA MET A 1 -80.36 -15.44 -48.58
C MET A 1 -80.47 -14.00 -48.11
N THR A 2 -80.48 -13.75 -46.79
CA THR A 2 -79.31 -13.51 -45.90
C THR A 2 -78.78 -12.07 -46.06
N VAL A 3 -78.64 -11.20 -45.06
CA VAL A 3 -78.91 -11.22 -43.60
C VAL A 3 -79.10 -9.77 -43.15
N SER A 4 -79.76 -9.64 -42.01
CA SER A 4 -80.15 -8.47 -41.23
C SER A 4 -79.10 -7.39 -40.94
N VAL A 5 -79.70 -6.24 -40.65
CA VAL A 5 -79.21 -4.90 -40.34
C VAL A 5 -78.53 -4.84 -38.96
N GLU A 6 -77.44 -4.08 -38.90
CA GLU A 6 -77.02 -3.15 -37.84
C GLU A 6 -77.04 -3.63 -36.38
N HIS A 7 -75.85 -3.69 -35.77
CA HIS A 7 -75.68 -3.62 -34.32
C HIS A 7 -74.75 -2.45 -33.98
N ALA A 8 -75.35 -1.46 -33.34
CA ALA A 8 -74.69 -0.45 -32.55
C ALA A 8 -73.84 -1.10 -31.44
N ALA A 9 -72.74 -0.45 -31.07
CA ALA A 9 -72.52 0.04 -29.71
C ALA A 9 -71.07 0.51 -29.58
N SER A 10 -70.93 1.82 -29.53
CA SER A 10 -69.88 2.55 -28.85
C SER A 10 -69.47 1.86 -27.56
N ASN A 11 -68.18 1.65 -27.34
CA ASN A 11 -67.61 1.51 -26.01
C ASN A 11 -66.33 2.34 -25.91
N THR A 12 -66.56 3.59 -25.53
CA THR A 12 -65.68 4.39 -24.68
C THR A 12 -65.17 3.53 -23.53
N THR A 13 -63.85 3.38 -23.39
CA THR A 13 -63.13 3.53 -22.11
C THR A 13 -61.65 3.68 -22.45
N SER A 14 -61.20 4.93 -22.51
CA SER A 14 -59.79 5.29 -22.53
C SER A 14 -59.21 4.95 -21.16
N ASN A 15 -58.61 3.77 -21.00
CA ASN A 15 -57.96 3.36 -19.76
C ASN A 15 -56.50 3.84 -19.79
N VAL A 16 -56.28 5.09 -19.43
CA VAL A 16 -54.92 5.63 -19.24
C VAL A 16 -54.51 5.24 -17.82
N VAL A 17 -53.81 4.12 -17.69
CA VAL A 17 -53.15 3.72 -16.45
C VAL A 17 -52.07 4.76 -16.16
N ALA A 18 -52.30 5.61 -15.17
CA ALA A 18 -51.29 6.51 -14.64
C ALA A 18 -50.15 5.68 -14.01
N LEU A 19 -48.99 5.69 -14.64
CA LEU A 19 -47.75 5.17 -14.05
C LEU A 19 -47.36 6.07 -12.87
N PRO A 20 -47.12 5.55 -11.66
CA PRO A 20 -46.47 6.35 -10.63
C PRO A 20 -45.02 6.57 -11.07
N LEU A 21 -44.71 7.81 -11.48
CA LEU A 21 -43.34 8.31 -11.51
C LEU A 21 -42.86 8.53 -10.06
N SER A 22 -42.79 7.45 -9.27
CA SER A 22 -42.00 7.44 -8.05
C SER A 22 -40.55 7.26 -8.43
N GLY A 23 -39.98 8.36 -8.92
CA GLY A 23 -38.57 8.61 -8.87
C GLY A 23 -38.12 8.58 -7.41
N ARG A 24 -37.50 7.49 -7.00
CA ARG A 24 -36.31 7.60 -6.16
C ARG A 24 -35.38 6.49 -6.59
N ALA A 25 -34.41 6.89 -7.39
CA ALA A 25 -33.22 6.11 -7.65
C ALA A 25 -32.78 5.48 -6.33
N ARG A 26 -32.59 4.17 -6.37
CA ARG A 26 -31.88 3.41 -5.36
C ARG A 26 -30.53 4.07 -5.15
N THR A 27 -30.42 4.95 -4.18
CA THR A 27 -29.13 5.26 -3.60
C THR A 27 -28.87 4.19 -2.56
N ASP A 28 -28.64 2.96 -3.04
CA ASP A 28 -27.79 2.04 -2.31
C ASP A 28 -26.40 2.69 -2.33
N VAL A 29 -26.20 3.63 -1.41
CA VAL A 29 -24.89 4.10 -1.03
C VAL A 29 -24.17 2.84 -0.59
N LEU A 30 -23.39 2.25 -1.49
CA LEU A 30 -22.41 1.24 -1.16
C LEU A 30 -21.60 1.84 -0.02
N ALA A 31 -21.84 1.35 1.19
CA ALA A 31 -20.92 1.52 2.29
C ALA A 31 -19.60 0.97 1.78
N ILE A 32 -18.71 1.85 1.33
CA ILE A 32 -17.30 1.55 1.27
C ILE A 32 -16.91 1.51 2.74
N GLU A 33 -17.14 0.37 3.40
CA GLU A 33 -16.37 0.07 4.60
C GLU A 33 -14.93 0.07 4.13
N ASP A 34 -14.20 1.13 4.52
CA ASP A 34 -12.84 1.39 4.12
C ASP A 34 -11.98 0.15 4.36
N ILE A 35 -11.79 -0.66 3.32
CA ILE A 35 -10.81 -1.75 3.32
C ILE A 35 -9.44 -1.07 3.19
N VAL A 36 -8.94 -0.50 4.28
CA VAL A 36 -7.53 -0.15 4.39
C VAL A 36 -6.76 -1.45 4.50
N VAL A 37 -6.41 -2.04 3.34
CA VAL A 37 -5.42 -3.11 3.30
C VAL A 37 -4.07 -2.51 3.66
N VAL A 38 -3.74 -2.49 4.95
CA VAL A 38 -2.38 -2.16 5.41
C VAL A 38 -1.46 -3.24 4.87
N ARG A 39 -0.86 -2.98 3.71
CA ARG A 39 0.19 -3.84 3.16
C ARG A 39 1.35 -3.82 4.16
N ARG A 40 1.49 -4.90 4.94
CA ARG A 40 2.67 -5.07 5.79
C ARG A 40 3.89 -5.11 4.89
N ILE A 41 4.71 -4.07 4.95
CA ILE A 41 5.98 -4.03 4.25
C ILE A 41 6.90 -5.06 4.93
N PRO A 42 7.43 -6.06 4.20
CA PRO A 42 8.32 -7.05 4.77
C PRO A 42 9.56 -6.38 5.38
N ARG A 43 9.86 -6.67 6.66
CA ARG A 43 11.02 -6.12 7.37
C ARG A 43 12.08 -7.22 7.54
N PRO A 44 13.35 -6.96 7.24
CA PRO A 44 14.40 -7.94 7.48
C PRO A 44 14.66 -8.10 8.98
N ALA A 45 15.05 -9.31 9.38
CA ALA A 45 15.52 -9.59 10.74
C ALA A 45 16.99 -9.16 10.88
N LEU A 46 17.23 -7.87 11.12
CA LEU A 46 18.55 -7.37 11.49
C LEU A 46 18.80 -7.62 12.97
N SER A 47 19.99 -8.12 13.30
CA SER A 47 20.47 -8.23 14.68
C SER A 47 20.79 -6.85 15.25
N ALA A 48 20.84 -6.75 16.58
CA ALA A 48 21.22 -5.50 17.25
C ALA A 48 22.57 -4.96 16.77
N ARG A 49 23.57 -5.84 16.59
CA ARG A 49 24.89 -5.45 16.09
C ARG A 49 24.86 -4.98 14.64
N GLU A 50 24.02 -5.56 13.79
CA GLU A 50 23.86 -5.07 12.41
C GLU A 50 23.20 -3.70 12.37
N ILE A 51 22.20 -3.44 13.21
CA ILE A 51 21.57 -2.12 13.32
C ILE A 51 22.59 -1.09 13.80
N GLU A 52 23.36 -1.40 14.84
CA GLU A 52 24.41 -0.52 15.35
C GLU A 52 25.46 -0.18 14.27
N VAL A 53 25.95 -1.19 13.55
CA VAL A 53 26.92 -0.98 12.46
C VAL A 53 26.31 -0.19 11.30
N LEU A 54 25.03 -0.43 10.99
CA LEU A 54 24.31 0.32 9.97
C LEU A 54 24.24 1.80 10.32
N LEU A 55 23.77 2.15 11.52
CA LEU A 55 23.58 3.53 11.95
C LEU A 55 24.91 4.28 12.04
N ALA A 56 25.94 3.68 12.65
CA ALA A 56 27.27 4.27 12.72
C ALA A 56 27.88 4.50 11.33
N TRP A 57 27.67 3.59 10.37
CA TRP A 57 28.13 3.81 9.01
C TRP A 57 27.30 4.86 8.26
N LEU A 58 26.00 4.98 8.54
CA LEU A 58 25.16 6.00 7.93
C LEU A 58 25.63 7.42 8.33
N VAL A 59 26.00 7.68 9.59
CA VAL A 59 26.47 8.99 10.10
C VAL A 59 27.87 9.39 9.59
N THR A 60 28.69 8.42 9.19
CA THR A 60 30.10 8.68 8.85
C THR A 60 30.33 8.70 7.34
N GLU A 61 31.32 9.48 6.86
CA GLU A 61 31.61 9.54 5.41
C GLU A 61 32.23 8.24 4.87
N SER A 62 32.92 7.48 5.74
CA SER A 62 33.67 6.31 5.33
C SER A 62 33.47 5.10 6.26
N LYS A 63 33.66 3.89 5.72
CA LYS A 63 33.68 2.66 6.52
C LYS A 63 34.81 2.66 7.57
N ARG A 64 35.88 3.41 7.33
CA ARG A 64 37.02 3.54 8.24
C ARG A 64 36.60 4.33 9.48
N ASP A 65 35.81 5.38 9.33
CA ASP A 65 35.37 6.21 10.45
C ASP A 65 34.29 5.52 11.28
N ALA A 66 33.36 4.81 10.64
CA ALA A 66 32.44 3.91 11.33
C ALA A 66 33.18 2.84 12.16
N ALA A 67 34.24 2.26 11.58
CA ALA A 67 35.04 1.24 12.23
C ALA A 67 35.76 1.77 13.47
N LYS A 68 36.32 2.99 13.41
CA LYS A 68 36.91 3.66 14.58
C LYS A 68 35.87 3.88 15.68
N ALA A 69 34.69 4.38 15.33
CA ALA A 69 33.62 4.65 16.30
C ALA A 69 33.15 3.38 17.03
N LEU A 70 33.16 2.24 16.34
CA LEU A 70 32.71 0.95 16.87
C LEU A 70 33.84 0.04 17.37
N PHE A 71 35.09 0.52 17.37
CA PHE A 71 36.28 -0.25 17.74
C PHE A 71 36.42 -1.60 17.00
N ILE A 72 36.15 -1.62 15.70
CA ILE A 72 36.29 -2.79 14.82
C ILE A 72 37.12 -2.44 13.58
N SER A 73 37.34 -3.42 12.68
CA SER A 73 38.00 -3.16 11.40
C SER A 73 37.03 -2.65 10.33
N SER A 74 37.53 -1.90 9.35
CA SER A 74 36.74 -1.49 8.18
C SER A 74 36.28 -2.68 7.33
N ALA A 75 37.04 -3.77 7.32
CA ALA A 75 36.64 -5.04 6.70
C ALA A 75 35.42 -5.63 7.41
N THR A 76 35.40 -5.62 8.74
CA THR A 76 34.26 -6.06 9.55
C THR A 76 33.00 -5.24 9.24
N VAL A 77 33.12 -3.90 9.16
CA VAL A 77 32.02 -3.03 8.72
C VAL A 77 31.53 -3.43 7.33
N SER A 78 32.44 -3.68 6.38
CA SER A 78 32.08 -4.10 5.03
C SER A 78 31.30 -5.42 5.01
N THR A 79 31.72 -6.40 5.82
CA THR A 79 31.03 -7.68 5.97
C THR A 79 29.62 -7.49 6.54
N HIS A 80 29.46 -6.67 7.57
CA HIS A 80 28.13 -6.35 8.10
C HIS A 80 27.24 -5.67 7.06
N VAL A 81 27.75 -4.67 6.34
CA VAL A 81 27.00 -3.97 5.28
C VAL A 81 26.56 -4.93 4.18
N SER A 82 27.42 -5.89 3.78
CA SER A 82 27.03 -6.92 2.80
C SER A 82 25.87 -7.76 3.33
N ARG A 83 25.99 -8.31 4.56
CA ARG A 83 24.94 -9.14 5.17
C ARG A 83 23.62 -8.40 5.34
N ILE A 84 23.66 -7.12 5.71
CA ILE A 84 22.47 -6.28 5.82
C ILE A 84 21.78 -6.17 4.45
N ARG A 85 22.54 -5.94 3.38
CA ARG A 85 22.00 -5.87 2.02
C ARG A 85 21.39 -7.18 1.57
N ASP A 86 22.03 -8.30 1.90
CA ASP A 86 21.54 -9.64 1.60
C ASP A 86 20.19 -9.87 2.30
N LYS A 87 20.09 -9.56 3.60
CA LYS A 87 18.82 -9.64 4.36
C LYS A 87 17.71 -8.76 3.78
N TYR A 88 18.04 -7.56 3.32
CA TYR A 88 17.09 -6.69 2.64
C TYR A 88 16.64 -7.26 1.28
N ALA A 89 17.55 -7.88 0.53
CA ALA A 89 17.23 -8.55 -0.73
C ALA A 89 16.35 -9.78 -0.52
N GLU A 90 16.60 -10.57 0.54
CA GLU A 90 15.80 -11.76 0.92
C GLU A 90 14.33 -11.42 1.17
N VAL A 91 14.03 -10.25 1.74
CA VAL A 91 12.65 -9.77 1.96
C VAL A 91 12.09 -8.96 0.77
N GLY A 92 12.75 -9.00 -0.39
CA GLY A 92 12.30 -8.33 -1.62
C GLY A 92 12.46 -6.81 -1.63
N ARG A 93 13.34 -6.26 -0.77
CA ARG A 93 13.55 -4.82 -0.59
C ARG A 93 15.03 -4.43 -0.71
N PRO A 94 15.70 -4.70 -1.86
CA PRO A 94 17.13 -4.49 -2.01
C PRO A 94 17.55 -3.04 -1.69
N ALA A 95 18.77 -2.90 -1.16
CA ALA A 95 19.35 -1.62 -0.76
C ALA A 95 20.84 -1.49 -1.20
N PRO A 96 21.11 -1.35 -2.51
CA PRO A 96 22.47 -1.47 -3.05
C PRO A 96 23.40 -0.31 -2.66
N THR A 97 22.85 0.86 -2.31
CA THR A 97 23.63 2.07 -2.00
C THR A 97 23.46 2.47 -0.53
N LYS A 98 24.35 3.35 -0.04
CA LYS A 98 24.26 3.92 1.31
C LYS A 98 22.93 4.69 1.49
N ALA A 99 22.54 5.45 0.47
CA ALA A 99 21.25 6.17 0.45
C ALA A 99 20.05 5.23 0.51
N HIS A 100 20.06 4.11 -0.24
CA HIS A 100 18.98 3.13 -0.13
C HIS A 100 18.89 2.53 1.27
N LEU A 101 20.03 2.26 1.92
CA LEU A 101 20.04 1.75 3.29
C LEU A 101 19.48 2.77 4.30
N LEU A 102 19.74 4.07 4.12
CA LEU A 102 19.10 5.12 4.92
C LEU A 102 17.57 5.10 4.75
N ILE A 103 17.08 5.07 3.51
CA ILE A 103 15.65 5.00 3.22
C ILE A 103 15.01 3.77 3.88
N ARG A 104 15.69 2.61 3.83
CA ARG A 104 15.19 1.41 4.49
C ARG A 104 15.20 1.53 6.01
N ALA A 105 16.24 2.11 6.59
CA ALA A 105 16.34 2.34 8.03
C ALA A 105 15.21 3.24 8.54
N LEU A 106 14.85 4.29 7.78
CA LEU A 106 13.72 5.16 8.07
C LEU A 106 12.37 4.42 7.95
N GLN A 107 12.17 3.68 6.86
CA GLN A 107 10.94 2.88 6.66
C GLN A 107 10.71 1.84 7.75
N ASP A 108 11.81 1.28 8.27
CA ASP A 108 11.77 0.23 9.28
C ASP A 108 11.87 0.82 10.71
N GLY A 109 11.99 2.13 10.87
CA GLY A 109 12.06 2.78 12.18
C GLY A 109 13.32 2.45 12.99
N PHE A 110 14.43 2.17 12.31
CA PHE A 110 15.74 2.05 12.96
C PHE A 110 16.38 3.42 13.24
N THR A 111 15.88 4.47 12.60
CA THR A 111 16.27 5.89 12.78
C THR A 111 15.10 6.76 12.35
N SER A 112 15.12 8.04 12.70
CA SER A 112 14.18 9.05 12.23
C SER A 112 14.90 10.19 11.51
N ILE A 113 14.14 11.13 10.92
CA ILE A 113 14.74 12.25 10.17
C ILE A 113 15.51 13.19 11.10
N GLU A 114 15.08 13.30 12.35
CA GLU A 114 15.65 14.15 13.38
C GLU A 114 17.05 13.72 13.83
N ASP A 115 17.48 12.50 13.49
CA ASP A 115 18.80 11.96 13.79
C ASP A 115 19.90 12.44 12.79
N TRP A 116 19.54 13.13 11.70
CA TRP A 116 20.39 13.46 10.54
C TRP A 116 20.46 14.96 10.25
#